data_AF-A0A954RS87-F1
#
_entry.id   AF-A0A954RS87-F1
#
_cell.length_a   1.000
_cell.length_b   1.000
_cell.length_c   1.000
_cell.angle_alpha   90.00
_cell.angle_beta   90.00
_cell.angle_gamma   90.00
#
_symmetry.space_group_name_H-M   'P 1'
#
loop_
_entity.id
_entity.type
_entity.pdbx_description
1 polymer ?
#
loop_
_entity_poly.entity_id
_entity_poly.type
_entity_poly.pdbx_seq_one_letter_code
_entity_poly.pdbx_strand_id
1 'polypeptide(L)'
;MRASVDAVASSDQLWLAIWPSPLNGDECFAQAGFTEFTETDDAWDHAWRTIIEDVISDLSRYDSPVIRQPVLPVTKSTLWERMCGASKYRDVTLTLLEQVALTTNDDRYSQVVVEFGSAPHISLVTCDGHPILWLHYLANLDPYEHERSLGKWRQYEFVQRKLDWRPLGPPRL
;
A
#
# COMPACT_ATOMS: atom_id res chain seq x y z
N MET A 1 -14.79 3.19 -7.29
CA MET A 1 -13.99 2.41 -6.33
C MET A 1 -14.08 3.04 -4.94
N ARG A 2 -14.00 2.25 -3.88
CA ARG A 2 -13.94 2.69 -2.48
C ARG A 2 -12.63 2.21 -1.86
N ALA A 3 -12.10 2.90 -0.87
CA ALA A 3 -11.12 2.28 0.03
C ALA A 3 -11.89 1.57 1.16
N SER A 4 -11.37 0.43 1.59
CA SER A 4 -11.84 -0.35 2.72
C SER A 4 -10.70 -0.54 3.71
N VAL A 5 -11.05 -0.67 4.99
CA VAL A 5 -10.08 -0.66 6.08
C VAL A 5 -10.44 -1.72 7.12
N ASP A 6 -9.46 -2.43 7.66
CA ASP A 6 -9.63 -3.39 8.75
C ASP A 6 -8.42 -3.41 9.70
N ALA A 7 -8.68 -3.61 10.99
CA ALA A 7 -7.65 -3.68 12.02
C ALA A 7 -7.24 -5.13 12.26
N VAL A 8 -5.94 -5.41 12.14
CA VAL A 8 -5.35 -6.74 12.29
C VAL A 8 -4.42 -6.74 13.52
N ALA A 9 -4.81 -7.49 14.55
CA ALA A 9 -3.97 -7.66 15.73
C ALA A 9 -2.94 -8.78 15.50
N SER A 10 -1.66 -8.49 15.70
CA SER A 10 -0.58 -9.48 15.66
C SER A 10 0.38 -9.24 16.82
N SER A 11 0.41 -10.15 17.80
CA SER A 11 1.41 -10.26 18.89
C SER A 11 2.07 -8.93 19.31
N ASP A 12 1.31 -8.07 20.02
CA ASP A 12 1.70 -6.74 20.54
C ASP A 12 1.87 -5.61 19.50
N GLN A 13 1.54 -5.87 18.24
CA GLN A 13 1.53 -4.89 17.15
C GLN A 13 0.12 -4.65 16.63
N LEU A 14 -0.20 -3.38 16.40
CA LEU A 14 -1.42 -2.97 15.73
C LEU A 14 -1.13 -2.72 14.26
N TRP A 15 -1.82 -3.47 13.41
CA TRP A 15 -1.80 -3.29 11.97
C TRP A 15 -3.16 -2.81 11.47
N LEU A 16 -3.15 -1.90 10.51
CA LEU A 16 -4.34 -1.48 9.77
C LEU A 16 -4.13 -1.81 8.30
N ALA A 17 -4.99 -2.65 7.74
CA ALA A 17 -5.02 -2.95 6.32
C ALA A 17 -5.92 -1.94 5.61
N ILE A 18 -5.45 -1.38 4.49
CA ILE A 18 -6.23 -0.51 3.60
C ILE A 18 -6.14 -1.10 2.19
N TRP A 19 -7.27 -1.30 1.52
CA TRP A 19 -7.32 -1.85 0.17
C TRP A 19 -8.44 -1.20 -0.66
N PRO A 20 -8.35 -1.22 -2.00
CA PRO A 20 -9.45 -0.80 -2.86
C PRO A 20 -10.53 -1.89 -2.94
N SER A 21 -11.80 -1.52 -2.85
CA SER A 21 -12.93 -2.38 -3.20
C SER A 21 -13.71 -1.79 -4.38
N PRO A 22 -14.07 -2.60 -5.40
CA PRO A 22 -13.68 -4.02 -5.60
C PRO A 22 -12.20 -4.21 -6.01
N LEU A 23 -11.68 -5.42 -5.80
CA LEU A 23 -10.29 -5.84 -6.11
C LEU A 23 -10.17 -6.53 -7.47
N ASN A 24 -8.95 -6.68 -7.99
CA ASN A 24 -8.69 -7.69 -9.01
C ASN A 24 -8.85 -9.09 -8.37
N GLY A 25 -9.47 -10.02 -9.10
CA GLY A 25 -9.64 -11.39 -8.62
C GLY A 25 -8.32 -12.15 -8.58
N ASP A 26 -7.85 -12.48 -7.38
CA ASP A 26 -6.72 -13.40 -7.16
C ASP A 26 -7.11 -14.47 -6.13
N GLU A 27 -6.47 -15.64 -6.23
CA GLU A 27 -6.66 -16.78 -5.33
C GLU A 27 -6.37 -16.38 -3.88
N CYS A 28 -5.34 -15.57 -3.62
CA CYS A 28 -5.01 -15.07 -2.29
C CYS A 28 -6.18 -14.29 -1.66
N PHE A 29 -6.82 -13.41 -2.44
CA PHE A 29 -7.99 -12.67 -1.98
C PHE A 29 -9.22 -13.56 -1.79
N ALA A 30 -9.44 -14.53 -2.67
CA ALA A 30 -10.54 -15.50 -2.51
C ALA A 30 -10.36 -16.35 -1.24
N GLN A 31 -9.14 -16.82 -0.96
CA GLN A 31 -8.81 -17.58 0.24
C GLN A 31 -8.96 -16.75 1.53
N ALA A 32 -8.65 -15.46 1.47
CA ALA A 32 -8.85 -14.53 2.57
C ALA A 32 -10.34 -14.16 2.82
N GLY A 33 -11.24 -14.57 1.93
CA GLY A 33 -12.69 -14.36 2.05
C GLY A 33 -13.21 -13.08 1.42
N PHE A 34 -12.45 -12.45 0.51
CA PHE A 34 -12.94 -11.33 -0.29
C PHE A 34 -13.95 -11.84 -1.34
N THR A 35 -15.00 -11.04 -1.59
CA THR A 35 -16.10 -11.41 -2.51
C THR A 35 -16.38 -10.36 -3.57
N GLU A 36 -15.73 -9.20 -3.49
CA GLU A 36 -15.98 -8.05 -4.38
C GLU A 36 -14.82 -7.90 -5.35
N PHE A 37 -15.01 -8.42 -6.56
CA PHE A 37 -14.00 -8.42 -7.61
C PHE A 37 -14.47 -7.67 -8.85
N THR A 38 -13.54 -7.02 -9.53
CA THR A 38 -13.75 -6.34 -10.82
C THR A 38 -12.52 -6.53 -11.70
N GLU A 39 -12.69 -6.41 -13.01
CA GLU A 39 -11.54 -6.17 -13.89
C GLU A 39 -10.95 -4.79 -13.56
N THR A 40 -9.62 -4.73 -13.45
CA THR A 40 -8.87 -3.49 -13.23
C THR A 40 -8.58 -2.83 -14.56
N ASP A 41 -8.94 -1.55 -14.69
CA ASP A 41 -8.66 -0.70 -15.84
C ASP A 41 -7.86 0.54 -15.40
N ASP A 42 -7.54 1.42 -16.36
CA ASP A 42 -6.82 2.67 -16.08
C ASP A 42 -7.55 3.55 -15.05
N ALA A 43 -8.89 3.47 -14.99
CA ALA A 43 -9.69 4.24 -14.03
C ALA A 43 -9.55 3.68 -12.61
N TRP A 44 -9.50 2.36 -12.48
CA TRP A 44 -9.18 1.67 -11.23
C TRP A 44 -7.78 2.04 -10.74
N ASP A 45 -6.77 1.97 -11.61
CA ASP A 45 -5.39 2.33 -11.27
C ASP A 45 -5.27 3.79 -10.83
N HIS A 46 -5.94 4.69 -11.54
CA HIS A 46 -5.97 6.10 -11.18
C HIS A 46 -6.60 6.32 -9.81
N ALA A 47 -7.76 5.70 -9.55
CA ALA A 47 -8.43 5.83 -8.27
C ALA A 47 -7.61 5.22 -7.12
N TRP A 48 -6.83 4.16 -7.39
CA TRP A 48 -6.02 3.52 -6.36
C TRP A 48 -4.83 4.39 -6.02
N ARG A 49 -4.21 4.98 -7.05
CA ARG A 49 -3.16 5.98 -6.88
C ARG A 49 -3.65 7.20 -6.08
N THR A 50 -4.88 7.66 -6.30
CA THR A 50 -5.47 8.74 -5.49
C THR A 50 -5.61 8.34 -4.03
N ILE A 51 -6.06 7.11 -3.74
CA ILE A 51 -6.13 6.61 -2.35
C ILE A 51 -4.73 6.60 -1.72
N ILE A 52 -3.72 6.09 -2.41
CA ILE A 52 -2.34 6.07 -1.92
C ILE A 52 -1.85 7.49 -1.63
N GLU A 53 -2.09 8.43 -2.53
CA GLU A 53 -1.70 9.84 -2.38
C GLU A 53 -2.37 10.46 -1.15
N ASP A 54 -3.67 10.22 -0.96
CA ASP A 54 -4.43 10.68 0.21
C ASP A 54 -3.87 10.08 1.52
N VAL A 55 -3.53 8.78 1.53
CA VAL A 55 -2.90 8.10 2.67
C VAL A 55 -1.55 8.77 3.01
N ILE A 56 -0.66 8.91 2.03
CA ILE A 56 0.66 9.50 2.23
C ILE A 56 0.53 10.94 2.72
N SER A 57 -0.37 11.72 2.13
CA SER A 57 -0.63 13.11 2.49
C SER A 57 -1.15 13.25 3.93
N ASP A 58 -2.01 12.34 4.36
CA ASP A 58 -2.54 12.32 5.73
C ASP A 58 -1.45 11.96 6.75
N LEU A 59 -0.64 10.92 6.46
CA LEU A 59 0.47 10.49 7.31
C LEU A 59 1.61 11.53 7.36
N SER A 60 1.82 12.29 6.29
CA SER A 60 2.83 13.35 6.23
C SER A 60 2.58 14.51 7.20
N ARG A 61 1.43 14.54 7.88
CA ARG A 61 1.15 15.50 8.95
C ARG A 61 1.90 15.18 10.24
N TYR A 62 2.33 13.94 10.43
CA TYR A 62 3.07 13.52 11.63
C TYR A 62 4.56 13.82 11.50
N ASP A 63 5.13 13.68 10.31
CA ASP A 63 6.47 14.17 9.91
C ASP A 63 6.63 14.00 8.40
N SER A 64 7.72 14.50 7.84
CA SER A 64 8.10 14.23 6.45
C SER A 64 8.35 12.74 6.22
N PRO A 65 7.86 12.15 5.12
CA PRO A 65 8.04 10.73 4.83
C PRO A 65 9.52 10.37 4.64
N VAL A 66 9.98 9.31 5.32
CA VAL A 66 11.32 8.75 5.14
C VAL A 66 11.22 7.34 4.56
N ILE A 67 11.69 7.15 3.34
CA ILE A 67 11.75 5.83 2.70
C ILE A 67 12.91 5.04 3.32
N ARG A 68 12.60 3.95 4.02
CA ARG A 68 13.60 3.04 4.61
C ARG A 68 14.05 1.95 3.66
N GLN A 69 13.12 1.44 2.86
CA GLN A 69 13.36 0.38 1.89
C GLN A 69 12.86 0.88 0.53
N PRO A 70 13.72 1.54 -0.28
CA PRO A 70 13.33 2.01 -1.61
C PRO A 70 13.32 0.86 -2.62
N VAL A 71 12.48 0.97 -3.65
CA VAL A 71 12.57 0.10 -4.82
C VAL A 71 13.84 0.46 -5.60
N LEU A 72 14.85 -0.42 -5.54
CA LEU A 72 16.10 -0.29 -6.29
C LEU A 72 15.87 -0.52 -7.80
N PRO A 73 16.73 0.05 -8.66
CA PRO A 73 16.30 0.87 -9.78
C PRO A 73 15.43 0.13 -10.79
N VAL A 74 14.36 0.81 -11.19
CA VAL A 74 13.47 0.34 -12.25
C VAL A 74 14.08 0.69 -13.60
N THR A 75 14.47 -0.35 -14.33
CA THR A 75 15.01 -0.22 -15.67
C THR A 75 13.90 0.08 -16.66
N LYS A 76 13.80 1.32 -17.15
CA LYS A 76 12.98 1.59 -18.34
C LYS A 76 13.72 1.06 -19.56
N SER A 77 13.06 0.16 -20.31
CA SER A 77 13.46 -0.18 -21.68
C SER A 77 12.28 0.05 -22.60
N THR A 78 12.44 0.92 -23.59
CA THR A 78 11.46 0.99 -24.67
C THR A 78 11.65 -0.21 -25.60
N LEU A 79 10.58 -0.68 -26.23
CA LEU A 79 10.65 -1.76 -27.23
C LEU A 79 11.66 -1.44 -28.35
N TRP A 80 11.81 -0.16 -28.69
CA TRP A 80 12.77 0.32 -29.69
C TRP A 80 14.22 0.22 -29.21
N GLU A 81 14.51 0.57 -27.96
CA GLU A 81 15.85 0.43 -27.35
C GLU A 81 16.30 -1.03 -27.23
N ARG A 82 15.36 -1.96 -27.03
CA ARG A 82 15.63 -3.42 -27.04
C ARG A 82 16.00 -3.94 -28.43
N MET A 83 15.45 -3.33 -29.50
CA MET A 83 15.74 -3.73 -30.88
C MET A 83 17.05 -3.14 -31.42
N CYS A 84 17.44 -1.91 -31.03
CA CYS A 84 18.61 -1.24 -31.58
C CYS A 84 19.94 -1.60 -30.91
N GLY A 85 19.98 -2.56 -29.98
CA GLY A 85 21.22 -3.06 -29.35
C GLY A 85 21.97 -2.04 -28.48
N ALA A 86 21.46 -0.82 -28.36
CA ALA A 86 22.02 0.27 -27.56
C ALA A 86 21.20 0.44 -26.29
N SER A 87 21.28 -0.54 -25.38
CA SER A 87 20.62 -0.44 -24.09
C SER A 87 21.35 0.56 -23.20
N LYS A 88 21.01 1.85 -23.31
CA LYS A 88 21.33 2.83 -22.27
C LYS A 88 20.27 2.68 -21.19
N TYR A 89 20.49 1.71 -20.30
CA TYR A 89 19.72 1.59 -19.08
C TYR A 89 19.77 2.95 -18.35
N ARG A 90 18.63 3.61 -18.26
CA ARG A 90 18.48 4.81 -17.43
C ARG A 90 17.83 4.36 -16.14
N ASP A 91 18.57 4.45 -15.05
CA ASP A 91 18.00 4.33 -13.72
C ASP A 91 16.97 5.46 -13.56
N VAL A 92 15.70 5.07 -13.38
CA VAL A 92 14.63 6.03 -13.11
C VAL A 92 14.47 6.12 -11.60
N THR A 93 14.74 7.31 -11.06
CA THR A 93 14.39 7.61 -9.68
C THR A 93 12.87 7.78 -9.59
N LEU A 94 12.21 6.82 -8.96
CA LEU A 94 10.77 6.89 -8.71
C LEU A 94 10.48 7.80 -7.51
N THR A 95 9.43 8.60 -7.62
CA THR A 95 8.84 9.34 -6.50
C THR A 95 8.27 8.38 -5.45
N LEU A 96 8.06 8.83 -4.22
CA LEU A 96 7.47 8.01 -3.15
C LEU A 96 6.13 7.38 -3.57
N LEU A 97 5.24 8.19 -4.14
CA LEU A 97 3.93 7.73 -4.63
C LEU A 97 4.10 6.65 -5.72
N GLU A 98 5.04 6.83 -6.63
CA GLU A 98 5.31 5.84 -7.68
C GLU A 98 5.89 4.55 -7.11
N GLN A 99 6.78 4.61 -6.12
CA GLN A 99 7.32 3.42 -5.47
C GLN A 99 6.21 2.62 -4.78
N VAL A 100 5.36 3.29 -3.99
CA VAL A 100 4.24 2.65 -3.29
C VAL A 100 3.22 2.07 -4.27
N ALA A 101 2.81 2.84 -5.29
CA ALA A 101 1.84 2.36 -6.28
C ALA A 101 2.38 1.19 -7.12
N LEU A 102 3.67 1.19 -7.41
CA LEU A 102 4.31 0.12 -8.19
C LEU A 102 4.33 -1.19 -7.41
N THR A 103 4.73 -1.17 -6.13
CA THR A 103 4.81 -2.40 -5.32
C THR A 103 3.47 -2.96 -4.91
N THR A 104 2.40 -2.17 -4.99
CA THR A 104 1.02 -2.67 -4.80
C THR A 104 0.41 -3.31 -6.04
N ASN A 105 1.04 -3.15 -7.21
CA ASN A 105 0.49 -3.63 -8.49
C ASN A 105 1.39 -4.68 -9.17
N ASP A 106 2.67 -4.77 -8.80
CA ASP A 106 3.63 -5.70 -9.42
C ASP A 106 4.44 -6.42 -8.33
N ASP A 107 4.27 -7.74 -8.27
CA ASP A 107 4.87 -8.66 -7.30
C ASP A 107 6.38 -8.87 -7.48
N ARG A 108 6.94 -8.36 -8.59
CA ARG A 108 8.38 -8.43 -8.86
C ARG A 108 9.19 -7.47 -7.99
N TYR A 109 8.55 -6.47 -7.41
CA TYR A 109 9.23 -5.48 -6.58
C TYR A 109 9.04 -5.81 -5.11
N SER A 110 10.14 -5.74 -4.35
CA SER A 110 10.10 -5.88 -2.90
C SER A 110 9.26 -4.78 -2.27
N GLN A 111 8.64 -5.08 -1.13
CA GLN A 111 7.91 -4.11 -0.31
C GLN A 111 8.65 -2.76 -0.12
N VAL A 112 7.87 -1.68 -0.06
CA VAL A 112 8.34 -0.36 0.33
C VAL A 112 7.93 -0.12 1.78
N VAL A 113 8.89 0.34 2.58
CA VAL A 113 8.65 0.79 3.96
C VAL A 113 8.90 2.28 4.03
N VAL A 114 7.85 3.02 4.41
CA VAL A 114 7.88 4.47 4.62
C VAL A 114 7.58 4.76 6.08
N GLU A 115 8.43 5.52 6.74
CA GLU A 115 8.23 5.94 8.13
C GLU A 115 7.78 7.38 8.22
N PHE A 116 6.90 7.63 9.20
CA PHE A 116 6.39 8.96 9.55
C PHE A 116 6.49 9.16 11.07
N GLY A 117 6.82 10.39 11.50
CA GLY A 117 6.98 10.77 12.91
C GLY A 117 8.42 10.68 13.43
N SER A 118 8.87 11.69 14.18
CA SER A 118 10.14 11.65 14.92
C SER A 118 9.96 10.86 16.24
N ALA A 119 10.74 9.79 16.40
CA ALA A 119 10.51 8.63 17.30
C ALA A 119 9.31 7.79 16.80
N PRO A 120 9.55 6.56 16.29
CA PRO A 120 8.66 5.94 15.32
C PRO A 120 7.23 5.84 15.87
N HIS A 121 6.25 6.29 15.08
CA HIS A 121 4.84 6.25 15.45
C HIS A 121 4.03 5.48 14.41
N ILE A 122 4.32 5.63 13.11
CA ILE A 122 3.56 4.98 12.04
C ILE A 122 4.49 4.57 10.88
N SER A 123 4.39 3.31 10.44
CA SER A 123 5.04 2.83 9.21
C SER A 123 3.97 2.46 8.19
N LEU A 124 4.09 2.99 6.97
CA LEU A 124 3.36 2.52 5.79
C LEU A 124 4.19 1.45 5.10
N VAL A 125 3.58 0.29 4.88
CA VAL A 125 4.22 -0.86 4.25
C VAL A 125 3.34 -1.39 3.14
N THR A 126 3.93 -1.70 1.98
CA THR A 126 3.22 -2.36 0.87
C THR A 126 3.37 -3.87 0.95
N CYS A 127 2.48 -4.63 0.33
CA CYS A 127 2.53 -6.09 0.31
C CYS A 127 2.72 -6.60 -1.14
N ASP A 128 3.85 -7.25 -1.40
CA ASP A 128 4.20 -8.11 -2.55
C ASP A 128 3.18 -8.17 -3.71
N GLY A 129 3.00 -7.07 -4.46
CA GLY A 129 2.14 -7.01 -5.64
C GLY A 129 0.63 -7.01 -5.40
N HIS A 130 0.20 -6.97 -4.14
CA HIS A 130 -1.20 -6.87 -3.76
C HIS A 130 -1.56 -5.40 -3.47
N PRO A 131 -2.76 -4.94 -3.88
CA PRO A 131 -3.24 -3.59 -3.57
C PRO A 131 -3.70 -3.47 -2.11
N ILE A 132 -2.79 -3.72 -1.18
CA ILE A 132 -2.96 -3.57 0.25
C ILE A 132 -1.85 -2.66 0.77
N LEU A 133 -2.26 -1.61 1.47
CA LEU A 133 -1.39 -0.79 2.30
C LEU A 133 -1.56 -1.23 3.75
N TRP A 134 -0.43 -1.47 4.40
CA TRP A 134 -0.36 -1.83 5.81
C TRP A 134 0.16 -0.64 6.61
N LEU A 135 -0.61 -0.16 7.57
CA LEU A 135 -0.13 0.79 8.56
C LEU A 135 0.22 0.04 9.84
N HIS A 136 1.47 0.17 10.27
CA HIS A 136 1.97 -0.36 11.53
C HIS A 136 2.07 0.76 12.55
N TYR A 137 1.45 0.58 13.71
CA TYR A 137 1.52 1.51 14.83
C TYR A 137 2.34 0.89 15.96
N LEU A 138 3.23 1.68 16.55
CA LEU A 138 3.92 1.27 17.77
C LEU A 138 3.01 1.45 19.00
N ALA A 139 3.09 0.50 19.92
CA ALA A 139 2.13 0.16 20.98
C ALA A 139 1.67 1.28 21.96
N ASN A 140 2.16 2.51 21.82
CA ASN A 140 1.80 3.64 22.67
C ASN A 140 0.77 4.60 22.03
N LEU A 141 0.34 4.34 20.79
CA LEU A 141 -0.76 5.07 20.16
C LEU A 141 -2.08 4.31 20.37
N ASP A 142 -3.09 4.99 20.90
CA ASP A 142 -4.45 4.43 20.99
C ASP A 142 -5.01 4.26 19.56
N PRO A 143 -5.31 3.02 19.11
CA PRO A 143 -5.93 2.76 17.81
C PRO A 143 -7.15 3.64 17.55
N TYR A 144 -7.94 3.90 18.60
CA TYR A 144 -9.23 4.57 18.51
C TYR A 144 -9.12 6.10 18.46
N GLU A 145 -8.01 6.69 18.92
CA GLU A 145 -7.69 8.10 18.63
C GLU A 145 -7.34 8.27 17.15
N HIS A 146 -6.69 7.28 16.55
CA HIS A 146 -6.40 7.29 15.12
C HIS A 146 -7.66 7.02 14.28
N GLU A 147 -8.55 6.12 14.68
CA GLU A 147 -9.89 6.00 14.05
C GLU A 147 -10.67 7.32 14.05
N ARG A 148 -10.46 8.19 15.04
CA ARG A 148 -11.02 9.55 15.06
C ARG A 148 -10.27 10.53 14.15
N SER A 149 -8.94 10.44 14.01
CA SER A 149 -8.19 11.25 13.01
C SER A 149 -8.47 10.78 11.57
N LEU A 150 -8.74 9.48 11.39
CA LEU A 150 -9.38 8.87 10.22
C LEU A 150 -10.82 9.37 10.02
N GLY A 151 -11.36 10.26 10.88
CA GLY A 151 -12.60 10.99 10.62
C GLY A 151 -12.60 11.79 9.31
N LYS A 152 -11.43 12.10 8.72
CA LYS A 152 -11.31 12.64 7.35
C LYS A 152 -11.46 11.57 6.26
N TRP A 153 -11.19 10.33 6.59
CA TRP A 153 -11.36 9.15 5.75
C TRP A 153 -12.81 8.66 5.70
N ARG A 154 -13.76 9.40 6.30
CA ARG A 154 -15.21 9.14 6.21
C ARG A 154 -15.77 9.08 4.78
N GLN A 155 -15.00 9.55 3.78
CA GLN A 155 -15.32 9.34 2.37
C GLN A 155 -15.11 7.88 1.91
N TYR A 156 -14.39 7.10 2.70
CA TYR A 156 -14.14 5.68 2.52
C TYR A 156 -14.99 4.85 3.47
N GLU A 157 -15.33 3.65 3.04
CA GLU A 157 -16.23 2.79 3.79
C GLU A 157 -15.42 1.94 4.77
N PHE A 158 -15.52 2.26 6.05
CA PHE A 158 -15.01 1.40 7.11
C PHE A 158 -15.92 0.19 7.23
N VAL A 159 -15.65 -0.83 6.43
CA VAL A 159 -16.32 -2.12 6.53
C VAL A 159 -15.43 -3.04 7.35
N GLN A 160 -15.72 -3.17 8.63
CA GLN A 160 -15.13 -4.23 9.44
C GLN A 160 -15.63 -5.57 8.88
N ARG A 161 -14.74 -6.30 8.20
CA ARG A 161 -15.03 -7.61 7.62
C ARG A 161 -14.30 -8.67 8.43
N LYS A 162 -14.92 -9.83 8.65
CA LYS A 162 -14.20 -11.01 9.14
C LYS A 162 -13.45 -11.64 7.97
N LEU A 163 -12.26 -11.11 7.69
CA LEU A 163 -11.34 -11.65 6.69
C LEU A 163 -10.32 -12.57 7.36
N ASP A 164 -9.88 -13.58 6.63
CA ASP A 164 -8.73 -14.39 7.04
C ASP A 164 -7.47 -13.75 6.46
N TRP A 165 -6.73 -13.01 7.28
CA TRP A 165 -5.53 -12.32 6.85
C TRP A 165 -4.30 -13.23 6.76
N ARG A 166 -4.38 -14.54 7.05
CA ARG A 166 -3.21 -15.44 6.95
C ARG A 166 -2.52 -15.49 5.57
N PRO A 167 -3.22 -15.55 4.43
CA PRO A 167 -2.59 -15.57 3.11
C PRO A 167 -2.06 -14.19 2.66
N LEU A 168 -2.58 -13.11 3.23
CA LEU A 168 -2.28 -11.72 2.82
C LEU A 168 -1.67 -10.90 3.96
N GLY A 169 -1.15 -11.56 5.00
CA GLY A 169 -0.88 -10.94 6.29
C GLY A 169 0.14 -9.81 6.21
N PRO A 170 0.21 -8.97 7.25
CA PRO A 170 1.18 -7.88 7.27
C PRO A 170 2.60 -8.44 7.08
N PRO A 171 3.43 -7.77 6.26
CA PRO A 171 4.80 -8.18 6.06
C PRO A 171 5.60 -8.09 7.36
N ARG A 172 6.68 -8.89 7.44
CA ARG A 172 7.61 -8.80 8.56
C ARG A 172 8.51 -7.57 8.37
N LEU A 173 8.46 -6.65 9.33
CA LEU A 173 9.37 -5.51 9.45
C LEU A 173 10.71 -5.89 10.08
#